data_AF-T0MCJ0-F1
#
_entry.id   AF-T0MCJ0-F1
#
_cell.length_a   1.000
_cell.length_b   1.000
_cell.length_c   1.000
_cell.angle_alpha   90.00
_cell.angle_beta   90.00
_cell.angle_gamma   90.00
#
_symmetry.space_group_name_H-M   'P 1'
#
loop_
_entity.id
_entity.type
_entity.pdbx_description
1 polymer ?
#
loop_
_entity_poly.entity_id
_entity_poly.type
_entity_poly.pdbx_seq_one_letter_code
_entity_poly.pdbx_strand_id
1 'polypeptide(L)'
;MRLIIRDDADAASAYVANYIVDRIKHFSPTPAHPFVLGLPTGSSPLGVYKILVQRYKAGEISFENVITFNMDEYVGIPRDHPESYHSFMWKHLFSHVNIHPNNVNILNGNAPNLEAECVAYEAKIKAAGGIDLFLAGIGEDGHIAFNEPGSSLASRTRVKTLAYDTILANSRFFDNDVSKVPRLALTVGVQTVLEAREVVAIIIGARKALALQKCIEQGPAAAPPPMLVVDEDATLELQVKTVKYFKSIEKVAKAEGFEQILPSKIRTGPGPIPVTVVDEVSTPTIHHPQPTTSRLLRASPATEYPVRSVSPDIELVFESMESRTKTPSEQQLRAVTPDLVTDRMANRIPEPALARRLTPNPEQQQSSISRSNTPDLVPDRMASRIPEPALARRLTPNPEQQLRVNAVGA
;
A
#
# COMPACT_ATOMS: atom_id res chain seq x y z
N MET A 1 16.40 4.39 -2.84
CA MET A 1 14.99 4.09 -3.18
C MET A 1 14.83 4.13 -4.69
N ARG A 2 14.13 3.16 -5.26
CA ARG A 2 13.61 3.19 -6.64
C ARG A 2 12.11 3.47 -6.55
N LEU A 3 11.60 4.46 -7.26
CA LEU A 3 10.17 4.63 -7.50
C LEU A 3 9.90 4.28 -8.96
N ILE A 4 9.06 3.27 -9.17
CA ILE A 4 8.65 2.76 -10.46
C ILE A 4 7.22 3.21 -10.69
N ILE A 5 6.97 3.98 -11.74
CA ILE A 5 5.66 4.57 -12.03
C ILE A 5 5.11 3.90 -13.29
N ARG A 6 3.87 3.42 -13.23
CA ARG A 6 3.18 2.73 -14.32
C ARG A 6 1.88 3.44 -14.66
N ASP A 7 1.47 3.30 -15.91
CA ASP A 7 0.31 4.02 -16.45
C ASP A 7 -0.99 3.68 -15.68
N ASP A 8 -1.12 2.43 -15.20
CA ASP A 8 -2.29 1.95 -14.46
C ASP A 8 -1.94 0.83 -13.43
N ALA A 9 -2.98 0.43 -12.69
CA ALA A 9 -2.94 -0.61 -11.67
C ALA A 9 -2.56 -2.02 -12.18
N ASP A 10 -2.95 -2.37 -13.42
CA ASP A 10 -2.63 -3.67 -14.01
C ASP A 10 -1.17 -3.71 -14.47
N ALA A 11 -0.65 -2.61 -15.02
CA ALA A 11 0.76 -2.45 -15.38
C ALA A 11 1.68 -2.41 -14.13
N ALA A 12 1.25 -1.76 -13.04
CA ALA A 12 1.92 -1.82 -11.74
C ALA A 12 1.95 -3.26 -11.18
N SER A 13 0.80 -3.95 -11.21
CA SER A 13 0.66 -5.34 -10.78
C SER A 13 1.52 -6.31 -11.61
N ALA A 14 1.54 -6.14 -12.93
CA ALA A 14 2.34 -6.94 -13.86
C ALA A 14 3.84 -6.75 -13.64
N TYR A 15 4.28 -5.52 -13.38
CA TYR A 15 5.68 -5.24 -13.06
C TYR A 15 6.12 -5.99 -11.79
N VAL A 16 5.36 -5.89 -10.69
CA VAL A 16 5.66 -6.59 -9.43
C VAL A 16 5.61 -8.12 -9.60
N ALA A 17 4.59 -8.64 -10.30
CA ALA A 17 4.48 -10.08 -10.53
C ALA A 17 5.66 -10.63 -11.36
N ASN A 18 6.06 -9.94 -12.44
CA ASN A 18 7.23 -10.30 -13.22
C ASN A 18 8.52 -10.23 -12.38
N TYR A 19 8.66 -9.19 -11.55
CA TYR A 19 9.83 -9.06 -10.66
C TYR A 19 9.94 -10.22 -9.66
N ILE A 20 8.82 -10.64 -9.05
CA ILE A 20 8.78 -11.82 -8.16
C ILE A 20 9.12 -13.09 -8.94
N VAL A 21 8.61 -13.25 -10.16
CA VAL A 21 8.91 -14.41 -11.03
C VAL A 21 10.41 -14.48 -11.35
N ASP A 22 11.00 -13.37 -11.78
CA ASP A 22 12.42 -13.31 -12.14
C ASP A 22 13.33 -13.51 -10.92
N ARG A 23 12.91 -13.01 -9.74
CA ARG A 23 13.61 -13.25 -8.47
C ARG A 23 13.59 -14.71 -8.04
N ILE A 24 12.46 -15.40 -8.14
CA ILE A 24 12.37 -16.83 -7.83
C ILE A 24 13.18 -17.66 -8.85
N LYS A 25 13.08 -17.35 -10.14
CA LYS A 25 13.90 -17.99 -11.19
C LYS A 25 15.40 -17.82 -10.95
N HIS A 26 15.86 -16.58 -10.74
CA HIS A 26 17.29 -16.28 -10.52
C HIS A 26 17.85 -16.92 -9.25
N PHE A 27 17.04 -17.02 -8.19
CA PHE A 27 17.42 -17.73 -6.97
C PHE A 27 17.48 -19.25 -7.15
N SER A 28 16.65 -19.81 -8.05
CA SER A 28 16.60 -21.24 -8.38
C SER A 28 16.42 -22.14 -7.13
N PRO A 29 15.28 -21.99 -6.41
CA PRO A 29 15.08 -22.63 -5.11
C PRO A 29 15.00 -24.15 -5.17
N THR A 30 15.55 -24.80 -4.16
CA THR A 30 15.60 -26.26 -3.99
C THR A 30 15.04 -26.66 -2.61
N PRO A 31 14.73 -27.95 -2.35
CA PRO A 31 14.24 -28.37 -1.03
C PRO A 31 15.21 -28.07 0.12
N ALA A 32 16.52 -28.03 -0.15
CA ALA A 32 17.56 -27.69 0.83
C ALA A 32 17.85 -26.18 0.91
N HIS A 33 17.35 -25.39 -0.05
CA HIS A 33 17.57 -23.95 -0.14
C HIS A 33 16.33 -23.28 -0.78
N PRO A 34 15.22 -23.17 -0.03
CA PRO A 34 13.97 -22.60 -0.51
C PRO A 34 14.05 -21.09 -0.62
N PHE A 35 13.18 -20.49 -1.43
CA PHE A 35 13.04 -19.03 -1.51
C PHE A 35 12.01 -18.54 -0.50
N VAL A 36 12.36 -17.56 0.34
CA VAL A 36 11.48 -17.07 1.42
C VAL A 36 10.80 -15.75 1.02
N LEU A 37 9.46 -15.77 0.93
CA LEU A 37 8.64 -14.69 0.38
C LEU A 37 7.67 -14.12 1.44
N GLY A 38 7.84 -12.85 1.80
CA GLY A 38 6.88 -12.11 2.61
C GLY A 38 5.69 -11.61 1.77
N LEU A 39 4.45 -11.79 2.25
CA LEU A 39 3.22 -11.52 1.48
C LEU A 39 2.18 -10.64 2.23
N PRO A 40 1.57 -9.65 1.57
CA PRO A 40 0.50 -8.81 2.14
C PRO A 40 -0.89 -9.33 1.75
N THR A 41 -1.92 -8.80 2.40
CA THR A 41 -3.33 -8.96 1.99
C THR A 41 -3.90 -7.65 1.43
N GLY A 42 -5.23 -7.54 1.32
CA GLY A 42 -5.91 -6.33 0.83
C GLY A 42 -5.99 -6.24 -0.70
N SER A 43 -6.46 -5.10 -1.21
CA SER A 43 -6.78 -4.94 -2.63
C SER A 43 -5.57 -4.77 -3.54
N SER A 44 -4.53 -4.06 -3.08
CA SER A 44 -3.34 -3.75 -3.90
C SER A 44 -2.59 -4.97 -4.46
N PRO A 45 -2.36 -6.08 -3.71
CA PRO A 45 -1.68 -7.26 -4.27
C PRO A 45 -2.57 -8.18 -5.12
N LEU A 46 -3.89 -7.95 -5.23
CA LEU A 46 -4.78 -8.88 -5.96
C LEU A 46 -4.40 -9.05 -7.44
N GLY A 47 -4.00 -7.97 -8.12
CA GLY A 47 -3.51 -8.04 -9.50
C GLY A 47 -2.21 -8.86 -9.60
N VAL A 48 -1.30 -8.68 -8.65
CA VAL A 48 -0.05 -9.45 -8.54
C VAL A 48 -0.36 -10.95 -8.41
N TYR A 49 -1.24 -11.33 -7.49
CA TYR A 49 -1.61 -12.74 -7.27
C TYR A 49 -2.27 -13.37 -8.49
N LYS A 50 -3.20 -12.66 -9.15
CA LYS A 50 -3.81 -13.11 -10.41
C LYS A 50 -2.76 -13.44 -11.48
N ILE A 51 -1.74 -12.58 -11.63
CA ILE A 51 -0.67 -12.78 -12.62
C ILE A 51 0.30 -13.89 -12.20
N LEU A 52 0.67 -13.99 -10.92
CA LEU A 52 1.49 -15.12 -10.42
C LEU A 52 0.80 -16.48 -10.66
N VAL A 53 -0.51 -16.57 -10.46
CA VAL A 53 -1.31 -17.77 -10.77
C VAL A 53 -1.34 -18.06 -12.27
N GLN A 54 -1.45 -17.03 -13.13
CA GLN A 54 -1.37 -17.20 -14.58
C GLN A 54 0.00 -17.71 -15.03
N ARG A 55 1.09 -17.13 -14.50
CA ARG A 55 2.48 -17.54 -14.79
C ARG A 55 2.76 -18.98 -14.35
N TYR A 56 2.27 -19.38 -13.17
CA TYR A 56 2.33 -20.77 -12.72
C TYR A 56 1.57 -21.72 -13.68
N LYS A 57 0.33 -21.37 -14.05
CA LYS A 57 -0.50 -22.18 -14.98
C LYS A 57 0.08 -22.25 -16.40
N ALA A 58 0.88 -21.28 -16.81
CA ALA A 58 1.64 -21.28 -18.05
C ALA A 58 2.96 -22.10 -17.97
N GLY A 59 3.29 -22.68 -16.81
CA GLY A 59 4.53 -23.44 -16.60
C GLY A 59 5.77 -22.56 -16.44
N GLU A 60 5.61 -21.25 -16.26
CA GLU A 60 6.74 -20.31 -16.20
C GLU A 60 7.42 -20.23 -14.83
N ILE A 61 6.77 -20.70 -13.76
CA ILE A 61 7.27 -20.65 -12.37
C ILE A 61 6.72 -21.81 -11.54
N SER A 62 7.47 -22.26 -10.54
CA SER A 62 7.05 -23.21 -9.51
C SER A 62 7.14 -22.55 -8.12
N PHE A 63 6.18 -22.88 -7.24
CA PHE A 63 6.13 -22.49 -5.83
C PHE A 63 6.45 -23.65 -4.87
N GLU A 64 6.84 -24.82 -5.39
CA GLU A 64 7.15 -26.03 -4.64
C GLU A 64 8.21 -25.80 -3.55
N ASN A 65 9.30 -25.11 -3.92
CA ASN A 65 10.41 -24.75 -3.03
C ASN A 65 10.31 -23.30 -2.53
N VAL A 66 9.10 -22.74 -2.44
CA VAL A 66 8.86 -21.40 -1.85
C VAL A 66 8.27 -21.56 -0.46
N ILE A 67 8.79 -20.79 0.51
CA ILE A 67 8.22 -20.63 1.85
C ILE A 67 7.63 -19.23 1.94
N THR A 68 6.39 -19.12 2.41
CA THR A 68 5.70 -17.83 2.56
C THR A 68 5.47 -17.47 4.01
N PHE A 69 5.56 -16.17 4.30
CA PHE A 69 5.18 -15.56 5.57
C PHE A 69 4.23 -14.40 5.30
N ASN A 70 2.99 -14.49 5.75
CA ASN A 70 2.06 -13.36 5.70
C ASN A 70 2.38 -12.31 6.77
N MET A 71 1.99 -11.08 6.50
CA MET A 71 2.21 -9.94 7.40
C MET A 71 1.39 -10.01 8.69
N ASP A 72 0.15 -10.47 8.61
CA ASP A 72 -0.86 -10.24 9.65
C ASP A 72 -2.01 -11.24 9.60
N GLU A 73 -2.80 -11.27 10.68
CA GLU A 73 -4.11 -11.94 10.78
C GLU A 73 -4.92 -11.28 11.91
N TYR A 74 -6.25 -11.24 11.80
CA TYR A 74 -7.11 -10.73 12.87
C TYR A 74 -7.14 -11.68 14.07
N VAL A 75 -7.18 -11.10 15.28
CA VAL A 75 -7.33 -11.88 16.52
C VAL A 75 -8.81 -12.23 16.73
N GLY A 76 -9.08 -13.50 17.06
CA GLY A 76 -10.42 -13.99 17.37
C GLY A 76 -11.36 -14.22 16.17
N ILE A 77 -10.88 -14.03 14.93
CA ILE A 77 -11.67 -14.38 13.73
C ILE A 77 -11.54 -15.88 13.43
N PRO A 78 -12.61 -16.62 13.11
CA PRO A 78 -12.49 -18.01 12.68
C PRO A 78 -11.58 -18.13 11.44
N ARG A 79 -10.70 -19.15 11.41
CA ARG A 79 -9.69 -19.35 10.35
C ARG A 79 -10.29 -19.65 8.96
N ASP A 80 -11.54 -20.09 8.94
CA ASP A 80 -12.38 -20.38 7.79
C ASP A 80 -13.38 -19.25 7.48
N HIS A 81 -13.42 -18.19 8.29
CA HIS A 81 -14.24 -17.01 8.01
C HIS A 81 -13.79 -16.39 6.67
N PRO A 82 -14.72 -15.98 5.78
CA PRO A 82 -14.37 -15.50 4.43
C PRO A 82 -13.40 -14.31 4.43
N GLU A 83 -13.52 -13.43 5.44
CA GLU A 83 -12.69 -12.22 5.61
C GLU A 83 -11.46 -12.42 6.52
N SER A 84 -11.15 -13.66 6.93
CA SER A 84 -9.85 -13.95 7.55
C SER A 84 -8.74 -13.85 6.50
N TYR A 85 -7.54 -13.43 6.91
CA TYR A 85 -6.41 -13.31 6.00
C TYR A 85 -5.90 -14.69 5.55
N HIS A 86 -6.09 -15.71 6.37
CA HIS A 86 -6.02 -17.10 5.97
C HIS A 86 -6.92 -17.42 4.76
N SER A 87 -8.25 -17.21 4.86
CA SER A 87 -9.18 -17.48 3.76
C SER A 87 -8.88 -16.63 2.52
N PHE A 88 -8.51 -15.36 2.69
CA PHE A 88 -8.08 -14.49 1.60
C PHE A 88 -6.91 -15.10 0.80
N MET A 89 -5.85 -15.55 1.48
CA MET A 89 -4.67 -16.07 0.81
C MET A 89 -4.92 -17.41 0.11
N TRP A 90 -5.71 -18.31 0.70
CA TRP A 90 -6.12 -19.54 0.04
C TRP A 90 -7.03 -19.29 -1.16
N LYS A 91 -7.95 -18.32 -1.07
CA LYS A 91 -8.84 -17.94 -2.17
C LYS A 91 -8.10 -17.33 -3.35
N HIS A 92 -7.10 -16.49 -3.10
CA HIS A 92 -6.46 -15.66 -4.13
C HIS A 92 -5.11 -16.19 -4.65
N LEU A 93 -4.38 -17.01 -3.89
CA LEU A 93 -3.08 -17.54 -4.31
C LEU A 93 -2.91 -19.05 -4.03
N PHE A 94 -2.93 -19.47 -2.77
CA PHE A 94 -2.37 -20.77 -2.38
C PHE A 94 -3.13 -21.99 -2.94
N SER A 95 -4.46 -21.89 -3.14
CA SER A 95 -5.24 -22.98 -3.79
C SER A 95 -4.97 -23.14 -5.30
N HIS A 96 -4.20 -22.23 -5.92
CA HIS A 96 -4.04 -22.16 -7.37
C HIS A 96 -2.61 -22.40 -7.86
N VAL A 97 -1.66 -22.68 -6.95
CA VAL A 97 -0.24 -22.92 -7.22
C VAL A 97 0.25 -24.16 -6.48
N ASN A 98 1.38 -24.75 -6.89
CA ASN A 98 1.97 -25.94 -6.26
C ASN A 98 2.76 -25.66 -4.96
N ILE A 99 2.36 -24.67 -4.15
CA ILE A 99 3.00 -24.43 -2.85
C ILE A 99 2.63 -25.55 -1.87
N HIS A 100 3.63 -26.07 -1.16
CA HIS A 100 3.35 -27.09 -0.14
C HIS A 100 2.69 -26.44 1.10
N PRO A 101 1.57 -26.97 1.66
CA PRO A 101 0.88 -26.33 2.78
C PRO A 101 1.74 -26.08 4.02
N ASN A 102 2.72 -26.95 4.32
CA ASN A 102 3.66 -26.75 5.44
C ASN A 102 4.63 -25.58 5.22
N ASN A 103 4.76 -25.08 3.99
CA ASN A 103 5.58 -23.92 3.65
C ASN A 103 4.80 -22.60 3.78
N VAL A 104 3.49 -22.66 4.04
CA VAL A 104 2.62 -21.49 4.23
C VAL A 104 2.57 -21.12 5.70
N ASN A 105 3.11 -19.94 6.05
CA ASN A 105 3.04 -19.39 7.41
C ASN A 105 2.14 -18.16 7.43
N ILE A 106 1.13 -18.20 8.30
CA ILE A 106 0.23 -17.10 8.62
C ILE A 106 0.09 -17.10 10.15
N LEU A 107 0.07 -15.92 10.77
CA LEU A 107 -0.06 -15.76 12.22
C LEU A 107 -1.37 -16.36 12.73
N ASN A 108 -1.32 -17.15 13.80
CA ASN A 108 -2.52 -17.71 14.40
C ASN A 108 -3.21 -16.71 15.35
N GLY A 109 -4.12 -15.88 14.82
CA GLY A 109 -4.95 -14.97 15.60
C GLY A 109 -5.87 -15.61 16.65
N ASN A 110 -5.97 -16.95 16.70
CA ASN A 110 -6.72 -17.71 17.71
C ASN A 110 -5.81 -18.51 18.65
N ALA A 111 -4.51 -18.22 18.69
CA ALA A 111 -3.59 -18.87 19.62
C ALA A 111 -3.97 -18.56 21.09
N PRO A 112 -3.89 -19.54 22.01
CA PRO A 112 -4.24 -19.32 23.42
C PRO A 112 -3.27 -18.35 24.13
N ASN A 113 -2.04 -18.21 23.61
CA ASN A 113 -1.11 -17.16 23.98
C ASN A 113 -0.60 -16.48 22.71
N LEU A 114 -1.09 -15.26 22.48
CA LEU A 114 -0.79 -14.46 21.29
C LEU A 114 0.66 -13.96 21.24
N GLU A 115 1.27 -13.68 22.39
CA GLU A 115 2.67 -13.24 22.47
C GLU A 115 3.62 -14.40 22.13
N ALA A 116 3.33 -15.60 22.63
CA ALA A 116 4.07 -16.81 22.30
C ALA A 116 3.97 -17.14 20.79
N GLU A 117 2.81 -16.93 20.17
CA GLU A 117 2.63 -17.06 18.71
C GLU A 117 3.52 -16.05 17.96
N CYS A 118 3.53 -14.77 18.36
CA CYS A 118 4.40 -13.76 17.75
C CYS A 118 5.90 -14.12 17.85
N VAL A 119 6.36 -14.59 19.03
CA VAL A 119 7.76 -15.03 19.23
C VAL A 119 8.08 -16.27 18.39
N ALA A 120 7.15 -17.23 18.31
CA ALA A 120 7.31 -18.43 17.48
C ALA A 120 7.36 -18.08 15.98
N TYR A 121 6.61 -17.06 15.54
CA TYR A 121 6.61 -16.59 14.15
C TYR A 121 7.96 -15.97 13.75
N GLU A 122 8.52 -15.10 14.60
CA GLU A 122 9.87 -14.55 14.43
C GLU A 122 10.94 -15.67 14.40
N ALA A 123 10.80 -16.66 15.29
CA ALA A 123 11.71 -17.82 15.31
C ALA A 123 11.62 -18.65 14.03
N LYS A 124 10.43 -18.84 13.44
CA LYS A 124 10.25 -19.50 12.14
C LYS A 124 10.88 -18.73 10.98
N ILE A 125 10.70 -17.40 10.94
CA ILE A 125 11.35 -16.54 9.92
C ILE A 125 12.87 -16.70 10.00
N LYS A 126 13.44 -16.67 11.21
CA LYS A 126 14.87 -16.86 11.43
C LYS A 126 15.35 -18.27 11.07
N ALA A 127 14.57 -19.31 11.38
CA ALA A 127 14.87 -20.69 11.03
C ALA A 127 14.85 -20.95 9.51
N ALA A 128 14.03 -20.20 8.76
CA ALA A 128 14.01 -20.22 7.29
C ALA A 128 15.19 -19.46 6.64
N GLY A 129 16.04 -18.77 7.41
CA GLY A 129 17.19 -18.00 6.89
C GLY A 129 16.90 -16.51 6.64
N GLY A 130 15.78 -15.99 7.14
CA GLY A 130 15.28 -14.64 6.85
C GLY A 130 14.42 -14.59 5.58
N ILE A 131 13.91 -13.41 5.22
CA ILE A 131 13.04 -13.21 4.05
C ILE A 131 13.89 -12.69 2.87
N ASP A 132 13.83 -13.37 1.72
CA ASP A 132 14.58 -13.00 0.50
C ASP A 132 13.96 -11.84 -0.28
N LEU A 133 12.63 -11.75 -0.23
CA LEU A 133 11.83 -10.66 -0.80
C LEU A 133 10.54 -10.52 0.02
N PHE A 134 10.25 -9.31 0.51
CA PHE A 134 9.00 -8.98 1.16
C PHE A 134 8.16 -8.10 0.22
N LEU A 135 7.02 -8.61 -0.24
CA LEU A 135 6.00 -7.79 -0.90
C LEU A 135 5.17 -7.08 0.17
N ALA A 136 5.10 -5.76 0.12
CA ALA A 136 4.33 -4.96 1.08
C ALA A 136 3.22 -4.16 0.37
N GLY A 137 2.09 -3.99 1.05
CA GLY A 137 1.09 -2.96 0.71
C GLY A 137 1.23 -1.77 1.65
N ILE A 138 0.92 -0.56 1.18
CA ILE A 138 0.88 0.66 2.00
C ILE A 138 -0.57 1.10 2.24
N GLY A 139 -0.91 1.47 3.48
CA GLY A 139 -2.21 2.02 3.90
C GLY A 139 -2.52 3.42 3.34
N GLU A 140 -3.75 3.91 3.54
CA GLU A 140 -4.14 5.29 3.15
C GLU A 140 -3.50 6.36 4.09
N ASP A 141 -3.08 5.93 5.27
CA ASP A 141 -2.32 6.65 6.30
C ASP A 141 -0.78 6.46 6.21
N GLY A 142 -0.31 5.55 5.36
CA GLY A 142 1.09 5.14 5.24
C GLY A 142 1.52 3.89 6.02
N HIS A 143 0.60 3.14 6.67
CA HIS A 143 0.98 1.93 7.41
C HIS A 143 1.51 0.80 6.52
N ILE A 144 2.33 -0.07 7.11
CA ILE A 144 2.82 -1.34 6.55
C ILE A 144 2.30 -2.45 7.46
N ALA A 145 1.56 -3.45 6.93
CA ALA A 145 0.75 -4.35 7.78
C ALA A 145 -0.15 -3.53 8.73
N PHE A 146 -0.42 -4.00 9.95
CA PHE A 146 -1.05 -3.18 10.99
C PHE A 146 -0.07 -2.28 11.77
N ASN A 147 1.10 -1.92 11.21
CA ASN A 147 2.00 -0.93 11.82
C ASN A 147 1.50 0.50 11.57
N GLU A 148 0.39 0.83 12.23
CA GLU A 148 -0.27 2.15 12.21
C GLU A 148 0.65 3.28 12.71
N PRO A 149 0.36 4.55 12.34
CA PRO A 149 1.09 5.72 12.80
C PRO A 149 1.36 5.73 14.31
N GLY A 150 2.60 6.05 14.70
CA GLY A 150 3.09 5.95 16.08
C GLY A 150 3.65 4.57 16.47
N SER A 151 3.61 3.57 15.57
CA SER A 151 4.34 2.32 15.76
C SER A 151 5.86 2.55 15.74
N SER A 152 6.59 1.89 16.64
CA SER A 152 8.06 1.96 16.67
C SER A 152 8.69 1.38 15.39
N LEU A 153 9.71 2.05 14.86
CA LEU A 153 10.50 1.55 13.73
C LEU A 153 11.28 0.27 14.07
N ALA A 154 11.69 0.14 15.33
CA ALA A 154 12.34 -1.08 15.85
C ALA A 154 11.33 -2.16 16.28
N SER A 155 10.04 -2.01 15.95
CA SER A 155 9.00 -2.97 16.38
C SER A 155 9.19 -4.36 15.77
N ARG A 156 8.88 -5.39 16.57
CA ARG A 156 8.77 -6.79 16.16
C ARG A 156 7.32 -7.20 15.96
N THR A 157 7.15 -8.45 15.54
CA THR A 157 5.86 -9.14 15.47
C THR A 157 5.17 -9.08 16.84
N ARG A 158 3.90 -8.64 16.88
CA ARG A 158 3.17 -8.34 18.12
C ARG A 158 1.65 -8.35 17.92
N VAL A 159 0.93 -8.36 19.05
CA VAL A 159 -0.49 -7.96 19.10
C VAL A 159 -0.59 -6.45 18.90
N LYS A 160 -1.57 -6.01 18.12
CA LYS A 160 -1.84 -4.60 17.84
C LYS A 160 -3.33 -4.32 17.87
N THR A 161 -3.74 -3.34 18.65
CA THR A 161 -5.09 -2.75 18.59
C THR A 161 -5.23 -1.91 17.33
N LEU A 162 -6.32 -2.14 16.59
CA LEU A 162 -6.64 -1.40 15.38
C LEU A 162 -7.19 -0.01 15.72
N ALA A 163 -6.70 1.00 15.02
CA ALA A 163 -7.23 2.36 15.04
C ALA A 163 -8.65 2.42 14.45
N TYR A 164 -9.37 3.49 14.81
CA TYR A 164 -10.73 3.70 14.34
C TYR A 164 -10.82 3.78 12.81
N ASP A 165 -9.87 4.44 12.16
CA ASP A 165 -9.84 4.57 10.70
C ASP A 165 -9.63 3.22 10.00
N THR A 166 -8.77 2.35 10.55
CA THR A 166 -8.58 0.96 10.10
C THR A 166 -9.89 0.16 10.21
N ILE A 167 -10.59 0.29 11.35
CA ILE A 167 -11.89 -0.36 11.58
C ILE A 167 -12.95 0.15 10.60
N LEU A 168 -13.01 1.47 10.37
CA LEU A 168 -13.95 2.09 9.45
C LEU A 168 -13.68 1.65 8.00
N ALA A 169 -12.42 1.68 7.55
CA ALA A 169 -12.01 1.27 6.21
C ALA A 169 -12.27 -0.23 5.93
N ASN A 170 -12.13 -1.08 6.96
CA ASN A 170 -12.34 -2.52 6.84
C ASN A 170 -13.80 -2.94 7.08
N SER A 171 -14.65 -2.09 7.67
CA SER A 171 -16.08 -2.37 7.90
C SER A 171 -16.82 -2.81 6.64
N ARG A 172 -16.42 -2.32 5.46
CA ARG A 172 -16.97 -2.73 4.14
C ARG A 172 -16.89 -4.23 3.84
N PHE A 173 -15.98 -4.95 4.51
CA PHE A 173 -15.85 -6.41 4.42
C PHE A 173 -16.76 -7.14 5.43
N PHE A 174 -17.17 -6.46 6.50
CA PHE A 174 -18.00 -6.98 7.59
C PHE A 174 -19.40 -6.33 7.57
N ASP A 175 -20.11 -6.46 6.44
CA ASP A 175 -21.46 -5.91 6.20
C ASP A 175 -21.62 -4.38 6.35
N ASN A 176 -20.52 -3.61 6.31
CA ASN A 176 -20.45 -2.19 6.68
C ASN A 176 -20.72 -1.92 8.18
N ASP A 177 -20.55 -2.92 9.04
CA ASP A 177 -20.77 -2.84 10.48
C ASP A 177 -19.45 -2.83 11.26
N VAL A 178 -19.09 -1.66 11.79
CA VAL A 178 -17.89 -1.44 12.62
C VAL A 178 -17.87 -2.28 13.91
N SER A 179 -19.01 -2.83 14.35
CA SER A 179 -19.06 -3.70 15.54
C SER A 179 -18.55 -5.12 15.26
N LYS A 180 -18.67 -5.59 14.01
CA LYS A 180 -18.24 -6.92 13.55
C LYS A 180 -16.75 -7.01 13.21
N VAL A 181 -16.09 -5.87 12.99
CA VAL A 181 -14.65 -5.82 12.69
C VAL A 181 -13.85 -6.21 13.94
N PRO A 182 -12.92 -7.19 13.86
CA PRO A 182 -12.03 -7.54 14.97
C PRO A 182 -11.24 -6.33 15.48
N ARG A 183 -11.11 -6.18 16.80
CA ARG A 183 -10.46 -5.00 17.43
C ARG A 183 -8.95 -5.12 17.55
N LEU A 184 -8.43 -6.32 17.43
CA LEU A 184 -7.03 -6.68 17.58
C LEU A 184 -6.57 -7.48 16.36
N ALA A 185 -5.30 -7.37 16.01
CA ALA A 185 -4.63 -8.21 15.03
C ALA A 185 -3.26 -8.65 15.55
N LEU A 186 -2.75 -9.76 15.01
CA LEU A 186 -1.33 -10.07 15.04
C LEU A 186 -0.71 -9.47 13.78
N THR A 187 0.44 -8.83 13.91
CA THR A 187 1.16 -8.21 12.80
C THR A 187 2.65 -8.37 12.97
N VAL A 188 3.38 -8.61 11.88
CA VAL A 188 4.84 -8.41 11.80
C VAL A 188 5.18 -6.96 12.15
N GLY A 189 6.36 -6.74 12.71
CA GLY A 189 6.84 -5.40 13.04
C GLY A 189 7.51 -4.70 11.87
N VAL A 190 7.75 -3.40 12.02
CA VAL A 190 8.49 -2.61 11.01
C VAL A 190 9.90 -3.16 10.83
N GLN A 191 10.60 -3.49 11.92
CA GLN A 191 11.94 -4.08 11.86
C GLN A 191 11.91 -5.49 11.23
N THR A 192 10.86 -6.27 11.50
CA THR A 192 10.66 -7.61 10.88
C THR A 192 10.58 -7.52 9.36
N VAL A 193 9.94 -6.47 8.81
CA VAL A 193 9.90 -6.21 7.36
C VAL A 193 11.23 -5.68 6.84
N LEU A 194 11.89 -4.76 7.57
CA LEU A 194 13.18 -4.18 7.17
C LEU A 194 14.36 -5.16 7.23
N GLU A 195 14.24 -6.26 7.96
CA GLU A 195 15.21 -7.38 7.97
C GLU A 195 15.13 -8.29 6.74
N ALA A 196 14.15 -8.09 5.85
CA ALA A 196 14.15 -8.76 4.56
C ALA A 196 15.32 -8.27 3.69
N ARG A 197 15.92 -9.18 2.91
CA ARG A 197 17.01 -8.88 1.96
C ARG A 197 16.58 -7.88 0.89
N GLU A 198 15.29 -7.85 0.59
CA GLU A 198 14.63 -6.85 -0.23
C GLU A 198 13.18 -6.64 0.23
N VAL A 199 12.69 -5.40 0.14
CA VAL A 199 11.27 -5.07 0.29
C VAL A 199 10.80 -4.34 -0.99
N VAL A 200 9.72 -4.85 -1.59
CA VAL A 200 9.03 -4.22 -2.72
C VAL A 200 7.64 -3.83 -2.23
N ALA A 201 7.33 -2.54 -2.23
CA ALA A 201 6.01 -2.05 -1.85
C ALA A 201 5.18 -1.66 -3.08
N ILE A 202 3.92 -2.12 -3.12
CA ILE A 202 2.96 -1.79 -4.18
C ILE A 202 1.89 -0.81 -3.65
N ILE A 203 1.67 0.28 -4.38
CA ILE A 203 0.74 1.35 -4.00
C ILE A 203 -0.10 1.72 -5.22
N ILE A 204 -1.42 1.57 -5.11
CA ILE A 204 -2.35 1.72 -6.24
C ILE A 204 -3.50 2.64 -5.84
N GLY A 205 -3.81 3.61 -6.71
CA GLY A 205 -4.99 4.46 -6.69
C GLY A 205 -4.86 5.74 -5.84
N ALA A 206 -5.63 6.75 -6.24
CA ALA A 206 -5.56 8.13 -5.73
C ALA A 206 -5.64 8.26 -4.20
N ARG A 207 -6.42 7.40 -3.52
CA ARG A 207 -6.53 7.41 -2.04
C ARG A 207 -5.21 7.13 -1.31
N LYS A 208 -4.19 6.62 -2.01
CA LYS A 208 -2.85 6.38 -1.46
C LYS A 208 -1.84 7.48 -1.76
N ALA A 209 -2.21 8.51 -2.54
CA ALA A 209 -1.26 9.51 -3.02
C ALA A 209 -0.64 10.34 -1.87
N LEU A 210 -1.44 10.72 -0.87
CA LEU A 210 -0.95 11.44 0.31
C LEU A 210 0.03 10.59 1.14
N ALA A 211 -0.22 9.28 1.26
CA ALA A 211 0.69 8.35 1.92
C ALA A 211 2.02 8.21 1.16
N LEU A 212 1.98 8.11 -0.17
CA LEU A 212 3.19 8.08 -1.01
C LEU A 212 3.99 9.39 -0.86
N GLN A 213 3.34 10.56 -0.96
CA GLN A 213 3.98 11.87 -0.78
C GLN A 213 4.70 11.97 0.57
N LYS A 214 4.03 11.63 1.67
CA LYS A 214 4.64 11.60 3.00
C LYS A 214 5.85 10.65 3.06
N CYS A 215 5.72 9.47 2.47
CA CYS A 215 6.78 8.45 2.45
C CYS A 215 8.05 8.91 1.72
N ILE A 216 7.93 9.70 0.64
CA ILE A 216 9.07 10.01 -0.24
C ILE A 216 9.57 11.47 -0.21
N GLU A 217 8.72 12.45 0.13
CA GLU A 217 9.06 13.88 0.07
C GLU A 217 9.19 14.55 1.45
N GLN A 218 8.50 14.04 2.49
CA GLN A 218 8.39 14.75 3.80
C GLN A 218 9.32 14.21 4.90
N GLY A 219 10.11 13.17 4.61
CA GLY A 219 10.97 12.51 5.60
C GLY A 219 10.23 11.42 6.40
N PRO A 220 10.96 10.51 7.05
CA PRO A 220 10.39 9.23 7.46
C PRO A 220 9.49 9.33 8.70
N ALA A 221 8.20 9.04 8.53
CA ALA A 221 7.42 8.34 9.54
C ALA A 221 7.82 6.86 9.65
N ALA A 222 8.38 6.30 8.56
CA ALA A 222 9.16 5.06 8.49
C ALA A 222 10.15 5.14 7.33
N ALA A 223 11.24 4.36 7.38
CA ALA A 223 12.21 4.33 6.28
C ALA A 223 11.55 3.80 4.99
N PRO A 224 11.60 4.52 3.86
CA PRO A 224 10.89 4.10 2.66
C PRO A 224 11.47 2.79 2.10
N PRO A 225 10.62 1.87 1.62
CA PRO A 225 11.06 0.65 0.95
C PRO A 225 12.11 0.91 -0.14
N PRO A 226 13.10 0.02 -0.33
CA PRO A 226 14.13 0.20 -1.34
C PRO A 226 13.54 0.23 -2.76
N MET A 227 12.39 -0.40 -2.99
CA MET A 227 11.58 -0.31 -4.22
C MET A 227 10.12 -0.03 -3.90
N LEU A 228 9.57 1.01 -4.54
CA LEU A 228 8.16 1.37 -4.58
C LEU A 228 7.66 1.20 -6.02
N VAL A 229 6.54 0.53 -6.22
CA VAL A 229 5.88 0.37 -7.53
C VAL A 229 4.47 0.92 -7.44
N VAL A 230 4.16 1.89 -8.30
CA VAL A 230 2.95 2.71 -8.20
C VAL A 230 2.27 2.92 -9.55
N ASP A 231 0.97 3.17 -9.55
CA ASP A 231 0.24 3.70 -10.70
C ASP A 231 0.30 5.25 -10.75
N GLU A 232 -0.10 5.87 -11.88
CA GLU A 232 -0.16 7.33 -12.01
C GLU A 232 -1.03 7.98 -10.94
N ASP A 233 -2.19 7.38 -10.62
CA ASP A 233 -3.14 7.87 -9.63
C ASP A 233 -2.52 7.98 -8.22
N ALA A 234 -1.68 7.03 -7.82
CA ALA A 234 -0.95 7.13 -6.56
C ALA A 234 0.10 8.26 -6.54
N THR A 235 0.41 8.91 -7.68
CA THR A 235 1.38 10.03 -7.76
C THR A 235 0.76 11.42 -7.69
N LEU A 236 -0.58 11.55 -7.58
CA LEU A 236 -1.30 12.83 -7.68
C LEU A 236 -0.84 13.92 -6.69
N GLU A 237 -0.38 13.53 -5.49
CA GLU A 237 0.12 14.45 -4.46
C GLU A 237 1.65 14.72 -4.58
N LEU A 238 2.36 14.05 -5.49
CA LEU A 238 3.80 14.25 -5.65
C LEU A 238 4.14 15.53 -6.40
N GLN A 239 5.29 16.13 -6.09
CA GLN A 239 5.80 17.22 -6.92
C GLN A 239 6.06 16.72 -8.34
N VAL A 240 5.64 17.52 -9.33
CA VAL A 240 5.87 17.27 -10.76
C VAL A 240 7.36 17.02 -11.07
N LYS A 241 8.27 17.65 -10.29
CA LYS A 241 9.72 17.43 -10.39
C LYS A 241 10.11 16.00 -9.98
N THR A 242 9.54 15.48 -8.89
CA THR A 242 9.76 14.11 -8.38
C THR A 242 9.30 13.07 -9.40
N VAL A 243 8.08 13.22 -9.92
CA VAL A 243 7.51 12.32 -10.95
C VAL A 243 8.36 12.33 -12.22
N LYS A 244 8.73 13.51 -12.74
CA LYS A 244 9.59 13.65 -13.93
C LYS A 244 10.99 13.10 -13.72
N TYR A 245 11.55 13.20 -12.51
CA TYR A 245 12.84 12.63 -12.17
C TYR A 245 12.80 11.09 -12.25
N PHE A 246 11.88 10.44 -11.53
CA PHE A 246 11.83 8.98 -11.53
C PHE A 246 11.48 8.37 -12.90
N LYS A 247 10.52 8.97 -13.64
CA LYS A 247 10.23 8.56 -15.03
C LYS A 247 11.42 8.70 -15.97
N SER A 248 12.25 9.75 -15.82
CA SER A 248 13.42 9.93 -16.70
C SER A 248 14.55 8.96 -16.35
N ILE A 249 14.82 8.74 -15.07
CA ILE A 249 15.80 7.73 -14.60
C ILE A 249 15.40 6.33 -15.06
N GLU A 250 14.12 5.96 -14.95
CA GLU A 250 13.64 4.67 -15.43
C GLU A 250 13.77 4.53 -16.96
N LYS A 251 13.38 5.55 -17.73
CA LYS A 251 13.54 5.54 -19.19
C LYS A 251 15.00 5.33 -19.62
N VAL A 252 15.94 5.97 -18.93
CA VAL A 252 17.38 5.79 -19.17
C VAL A 252 17.82 4.37 -18.78
N ALA A 253 17.45 3.89 -17.59
CA ALA A 253 17.77 2.53 -17.15
C ALA A 253 17.23 1.46 -18.12
N LYS A 254 16.04 1.67 -18.70
CA LYS A 254 15.48 0.81 -19.76
C LYS A 254 16.31 0.84 -21.03
N ALA A 255 16.67 2.03 -21.52
CA ALA A 255 17.43 2.20 -22.76
C ALA A 255 18.83 1.56 -22.68
N GLU A 256 19.47 1.66 -21.52
CA GLU A 256 20.80 1.08 -21.23
C GLU A 256 20.74 -0.40 -20.78
N GLY A 257 19.57 -1.04 -20.79
CA GLY A 257 19.42 -2.45 -20.40
C GLY A 257 19.51 -2.75 -18.90
N PHE A 258 19.60 -1.73 -18.04
CA PHE A 258 19.65 -1.84 -16.57
C PHE A 258 18.27 -2.00 -15.90
N GLU A 259 17.21 -2.33 -16.65
CA GLU A 259 15.86 -2.49 -16.11
C GLU A 259 15.75 -3.58 -15.01
N GLN A 260 16.72 -4.51 -14.98
CA GLN A 260 16.80 -5.63 -14.04
C GLN A 260 18.19 -5.80 -13.39
N ILE A 261 18.66 -4.82 -12.61
CA ILE A 261 19.67 -5.14 -11.58
C ILE A 261 18.96 -5.91 -10.46
N LEU A 262 18.76 -7.22 -10.69
CA LEU A 262 18.48 -8.16 -9.62
C LEU A 262 19.65 -8.03 -8.61
N PRO A 263 19.39 -7.97 -7.29
CA PRO A 263 20.45 -7.85 -6.31
C PRO A 263 21.46 -8.99 -6.49
N SER A 264 22.75 -8.64 -6.54
CA SER A 264 23.84 -9.61 -6.74
C SER A 264 23.76 -10.78 -5.75
N LYS A 265 24.42 -11.90 -6.04
CA LYS A 265 24.50 -13.08 -5.16
C LYS A 265 24.99 -12.80 -3.72
N ILE A 266 25.48 -11.59 -3.46
CA ILE A 266 25.83 -11.09 -2.11
C ILE A 266 24.57 -10.72 -1.30
N ARG A 267 23.50 -10.26 -1.98
CA ARG A 267 22.18 -9.94 -1.42
C ARG A 267 21.15 -11.07 -1.58
N THR A 268 21.42 -12.08 -2.39
CA THR A 268 20.52 -13.22 -2.66
C THR A 268 21.20 -14.55 -2.32
N GLY A 269 20.73 -15.22 -1.26
CA GLY A 269 21.37 -16.41 -0.67
C GLY A 269 21.53 -16.28 0.85
N PRO A 270 22.07 -17.29 1.55
CA PRO A 270 22.00 -17.42 3.01
C PRO A 270 23.08 -16.59 3.73
N GLY A 271 23.56 -15.51 3.09
CA GLY A 271 24.49 -14.57 3.69
C GLY A 271 23.89 -13.86 4.90
N PRO A 272 24.71 -13.23 5.76
CA PRO A 272 24.22 -12.50 6.92
C PRO A 272 23.19 -11.45 6.50
N ILE A 273 22.05 -11.42 7.19
CA ILE A 273 21.05 -10.35 7.06
C ILE A 273 21.77 -9.03 7.38
N PRO A 274 21.62 -7.97 6.57
CA PRO A 274 22.17 -6.66 6.89
C PRO A 274 21.61 -6.19 8.23
N VAL A 275 22.43 -6.20 9.27
CA VAL A 275 22.04 -5.65 10.57
C VAL A 275 21.85 -4.16 10.39
N THR A 276 20.63 -3.67 10.61
CA THR A 276 20.36 -2.23 10.70
C THR A 276 21.05 -1.70 11.95
N VAL A 277 22.29 -1.24 11.82
CA VAL A 277 22.96 -0.48 12.86
C VAL A 277 22.27 0.89 12.89
N VAL A 278 21.27 1.00 13.76
CA VAL A 278 20.84 2.30 14.26
C VAL A 278 21.93 2.70 15.25
N ASP A 279 22.79 3.63 14.85
CA ASP A 279 23.76 4.22 15.79
C ASP A 279 23.01 4.71 17.03
N GLU A 280 23.56 4.47 18.22
CA GLU A 280 23.05 5.09 19.44
C GLU A 280 23.24 6.60 19.33
N VAL A 281 22.22 7.28 18.78
CA VAL A 281 22.07 8.72 18.92
C VAL A 281 22.05 8.98 20.43
N SER A 282 23.07 9.67 20.94
CA SER A 282 23.12 10.02 22.34
C SER A 282 21.86 10.82 22.66
N THR A 283 20.96 10.20 23.43
CA THR A 283 19.82 10.91 23.99
C THR A 283 20.41 12.06 24.79
N PRO A 284 20.01 13.33 24.51
CA PRO A 284 20.47 14.44 25.34
C PRO A 284 20.04 14.10 26.77
N THR A 285 21.03 14.01 27.66
CA THR A 285 20.83 13.50 29.03
C THR A 285 19.63 14.22 29.65
N ILE A 286 18.52 13.50 29.82
CA ILE A 286 17.40 14.01 30.60
C ILE A 286 17.89 14.01 32.04
N HIS A 287 18.50 15.12 32.44
CA HIS A 287 18.77 15.39 33.83
C HIS A 287 17.44 15.29 34.56
N HIS A 288 17.36 14.35 35.51
CA HIS A 288 16.30 14.30 36.50
C HIS A 288 16.07 15.71 37.05
N PRO A 289 14.81 16.13 37.25
CA PRO A 289 14.52 17.47 37.76
C PRO A 289 15.21 17.63 39.11
N GLN A 290 16.30 18.41 39.12
CA GLN A 290 17.02 18.76 40.33
C GLN A 290 16.07 19.57 41.20
N PRO A 291 15.79 19.16 42.46
CA PRO A 291 14.94 19.93 43.34
C PRO A 291 15.63 21.26 43.64
N THR A 292 15.11 22.33 43.04
CA THR A 292 15.51 23.71 43.32
C THR A 292 15.09 24.08 44.73
N THR A 293 15.91 23.68 45.69
CA THR A 293 15.78 24.06 47.10
C THR A 293 15.88 25.58 47.23
N SER A 294 14.73 26.21 47.47
CA SER A 294 14.58 27.66 47.57
C SER A 294 15.55 28.28 48.59
N ARG A 295 16.65 28.85 48.10
CA ARG A 295 17.65 29.56 48.92
C ARG A 295 17.22 30.99 49.30
N LEU A 296 15.92 31.29 49.23
CA LEU A 296 15.31 32.62 49.41
C LEU A 296 14.21 32.66 50.49
N LEU A 297 14.14 31.66 51.37
CA LEU A 297 13.26 31.68 52.56
C LEU A 297 14.06 31.70 53.87
N ARG A 298 14.84 32.78 54.06
CA ARG A 298 15.33 33.24 55.36
C ARG A 298 15.38 34.76 55.43
N ALA A 299 14.22 35.37 55.63
CA ALA A 299 14.08 36.71 56.21
C ALA A 299 12.78 36.75 57.03
N SER A 300 12.89 37.15 58.30
CA SER A 300 11.75 37.37 59.21
C SER A 300 11.04 38.70 58.86
N PRO A 301 9.78 38.91 59.30
CA PRO A 301 8.91 39.90 58.67
C PRO A 301 9.20 41.33 59.11
N ALA A 302 9.01 42.28 58.20
CA ALA A 302 8.98 43.71 58.49
C ALA A 302 7.68 44.30 57.91
N THR A 303 6.89 44.90 58.80
CA THR A 303 5.72 45.72 58.49
C THR A 303 6.11 47.02 57.79
N GLU A 304 5.64 47.26 56.57
CA GLU A 304 5.21 48.57 56.05
C GLU A 304 4.75 48.47 54.57
N TYR A 305 3.65 49.14 54.23
CA TYR A 305 3.15 49.28 52.85
C TYR A 305 3.26 50.74 52.41
N PRO A 306 4.07 51.06 51.39
CA PRO A 306 3.94 52.30 50.63
C PRO A 306 3.36 52.06 49.23
N VAL A 307 2.42 52.93 48.85
CA VAL A 307 1.67 52.93 47.59
C VAL A 307 2.59 53.08 46.36
N ARG A 308 2.28 52.36 45.26
CA ARG A 308 2.85 52.65 43.93
C ARG A 308 1.84 53.38 43.05
N SER A 309 2.36 54.30 42.25
CA SER A 309 1.64 55.18 41.33
C SER A 309 1.02 54.45 40.13
N VAL A 310 -0.12 54.96 39.67
CA VAL A 310 -0.92 54.45 38.55
C VAL A 310 -0.35 54.90 37.19
N SER A 311 -0.45 54.04 36.18
CA SER A 311 -0.67 54.41 34.77
C SER A 311 -1.60 53.36 34.13
N PRO A 312 -2.49 53.76 33.20
CA PRO A 312 -3.84 53.16 33.14
C PRO A 312 -4.01 51.95 32.21
N ASP A 313 -5.18 51.34 32.37
CA ASP A 313 -5.63 50.04 31.89
C ASP A 313 -6.02 50.00 30.40
N ILE A 314 -6.24 48.77 29.90
CA ILE A 314 -7.49 48.34 29.24
C ILE A 314 -7.53 46.81 29.27
N GLU A 315 -8.52 46.25 29.97
CA GLU A 315 -8.86 44.82 29.90
C GLU A 315 -9.77 44.53 28.71
N LEU A 316 -9.63 43.32 28.14
CA LEU A 316 -10.57 42.77 27.17
C LEU A 316 -11.67 41.98 27.92
N VAL A 317 -12.91 42.48 27.87
CA VAL A 317 -14.07 41.78 28.44
C VAL A 317 -15.05 41.38 27.33
N PHE A 318 -15.46 40.12 27.35
CA PHE A 318 -16.55 39.58 26.54
C PHE A 318 -17.91 39.96 27.15
N GLU A 319 -18.90 40.33 26.33
CA GLU A 319 -20.30 40.30 26.78
C GLU A 319 -21.30 40.06 25.64
N SER A 320 -22.46 39.48 25.97
CA SER A 320 -23.51 39.11 25.02
C SER A 320 -24.89 39.63 25.44
N MET A 321 -25.55 40.32 24.50
CA MET A 321 -27.00 40.57 24.38
C MET A 321 -27.75 41.36 25.47
N GLU A 322 -28.75 42.12 24.97
CA GLU A 322 -29.85 42.80 25.67
C GLU A 322 -29.59 44.06 26.51
N SER A 323 -29.62 45.23 25.87
CA SER A 323 -30.68 46.26 26.06
C SER A 323 -30.26 47.59 25.39
N ARG A 324 -30.98 48.10 24.38
CA ARG A 324 -32.18 48.96 24.37
C ARG A 324 -31.87 50.43 23.99
N THR A 325 -32.54 50.84 22.91
CA THR A 325 -33.16 52.17 22.65
C THR A 325 -32.34 53.39 22.15
N LYS A 326 -32.72 53.81 20.92
CA LYS A 326 -32.98 55.19 20.42
C LYS A 326 -31.83 56.08 19.88
N THR A 327 -31.75 56.16 18.55
CA THR A 327 -31.86 57.38 17.67
C THR A 327 -31.51 58.77 18.24
N PRO A 328 -30.80 59.66 17.50
CA PRO A 328 -31.38 60.24 16.26
C PRO A 328 -30.45 60.75 15.11
N SER A 329 -31.11 61.08 13.98
CA SER A 329 -30.91 62.18 13.00
C SER A 329 -29.61 62.39 12.20
N GLU A 330 -29.74 62.22 10.88
CA GLU A 330 -29.33 63.09 9.75
C GLU A 330 -28.14 64.08 9.87
N GLN A 331 -27.15 63.95 8.96
CA GLN A 331 -27.02 64.84 7.78
C GLN A 331 -25.98 64.33 6.74
N GLN A 332 -26.43 64.34 5.47
CA GLN A 332 -25.74 64.55 4.16
C GLN A 332 -24.20 64.71 4.10
N LEU A 333 -23.44 64.36 3.03
CA LEU A 333 -23.73 63.75 1.72
C LEU A 333 -22.37 63.44 1.03
N ARG A 334 -22.23 62.31 0.33
CA ARG A 334 -21.83 62.24 -1.10
C ARG A 334 -21.84 60.79 -1.62
N ALA A 335 -22.12 60.65 -2.91
CA ALA A 335 -22.69 59.44 -3.48
C ALA A 335 -21.71 58.62 -4.34
N VAL A 336 -21.90 57.30 -4.35
CA VAL A 336 -21.75 56.45 -5.54
C VAL A 336 -22.88 55.42 -5.54
N THR A 337 -23.61 55.34 -6.64
CA THR A 337 -24.61 54.32 -7.01
C THR A 337 -24.58 54.16 -8.54
N PRO A 338 -25.18 53.11 -9.12
CA PRO A 338 -25.26 51.71 -8.68
C PRO A 338 -24.60 50.83 -9.81
N ASP A 339 -24.87 49.54 -10.07
CA ASP A 339 -25.80 48.56 -9.47
C ASP A 339 -25.29 47.12 -9.66
N LEU A 340 -26.02 46.15 -9.10
CA LEU A 340 -25.97 44.72 -9.43
C LEU A 340 -27.21 44.32 -10.24
N VAL A 341 -27.06 43.39 -11.19
CA VAL A 341 -28.16 42.48 -11.56
C VAL A 341 -27.63 41.06 -11.66
N THR A 342 -28.10 40.18 -10.78
CA THR A 342 -27.86 38.73 -10.83
C THR A 342 -28.90 38.08 -11.74
N ASP A 343 -28.46 37.49 -12.85
CA ASP A 343 -29.37 36.82 -13.78
C ASP A 343 -29.76 35.40 -13.30
N ARG A 344 -31.04 35.06 -13.39
CA ARG A 344 -31.61 33.76 -13.00
C ARG A 344 -32.18 33.09 -14.25
N MET A 345 -31.47 32.10 -14.79
CA MET A 345 -31.95 31.39 -15.98
C MET A 345 -33.09 30.42 -15.67
N ALA A 346 -34.31 30.90 -15.89
CA ALA A 346 -35.50 30.10 -16.16
C ALA A 346 -36.19 30.63 -17.43
N ASN A 347 -36.80 29.73 -18.21
CA ASN A 347 -37.53 29.92 -19.48
C ASN A 347 -36.73 29.70 -20.78
N ARG A 348 -36.76 28.46 -21.29
CA ARG A 348 -37.03 28.18 -22.72
C ARG A 348 -37.93 26.94 -22.85
N ILE A 349 -39.17 27.15 -23.30
CA ILE A 349 -40.11 26.12 -23.77
C ILE A 349 -40.37 26.42 -25.26
N PRO A 350 -40.54 25.38 -26.09
CA PRO A 350 -41.68 25.35 -27.00
C PRO A 350 -42.50 24.06 -26.83
N GLU A 351 -43.82 24.22 -26.72
CA GLU A 351 -44.84 23.16 -26.81
C GLU A 351 -45.45 23.15 -28.25
N PRO A 352 -46.40 22.26 -28.64
CA PRO A 352 -47.18 21.29 -27.84
C PRO A 352 -47.28 19.85 -28.42
N ALA A 353 -47.76 18.89 -27.59
CA ALA A 353 -48.77 17.89 -27.98
C ALA A 353 -49.22 16.97 -26.81
N LEU A 354 -50.53 17.02 -26.52
CA LEU A 354 -51.39 16.14 -25.71
C LEU A 354 -51.15 14.61 -25.89
N ALA A 355 -51.46 13.69 -24.96
CA ALA A 355 -52.03 13.78 -23.59
C ALA A 355 -52.01 12.40 -22.84
N ARG A 356 -52.55 12.41 -21.60
CA ARG A 356 -53.06 11.29 -20.76
C ARG A 356 -52.11 10.54 -19.80
N ARG A 357 -51.96 11.19 -18.63
CA ARG A 357 -52.04 10.62 -17.26
C ARG A 357 -52.65 9.20 -17.12
N LEU A 358 -51.98 8.30 -16.39
CA LEU A 358 -52.35 7.82 -15.03
C LEU A 358 -51.53 6.57 -14.60
N THR A 359 -51.27 6.46 -13.30
CA THR A 359 -50.65 5.32 -12.57
C THR A 359 -51.51 5.02 -11.32
N PRO A 360 -51.27 3.96 -10.49
CA PRO A 360 -50.74 2.60 -10.72
C PRO A 360 -51.62 1.48 -10.06
N ASN A 361 -51.01 0.32 -9.74
CA ASN A 361 -51.42 -0.78 -8.81
C ASN A 361 -52.39 -1.89 -9.31
N PRO A 362 -52.37 -3.11 -8.70
CA PRO A 362 -51.20 -3.94 -8.35
C PRO A 362 -51.39 -5.48 -8.56
N GLU A 363 -50.30 -6.24 -8.37
CA GLU A 363 -50.20 -7.62 -7.83
C GLU A 363 -50.90 -8.88 -8.44
N GLN A 364 -50.15 -10.01 -8.36
CA GLN A 364 -50.56 -11.44 -8.36
C GLN A 364 -51.24 -12.00 -9.65
N GLN A 365 -50.88 -13.16 -10.21
CA GLN A 365 -50.73 -14.47 -9.56
C GLN A 365 -50.01 -15.50 -10.47
N GLN A 366 -49.68 -16.68 -9.94
CA GLN A 366 -48.93 -17.76 -10.61
C GLN A 366 -49.83 -18.73 -11.40
N SER A 367 -49.36 -19.22 -12.55
CA SER A 367 -49.56 -20.59 -13.07
C SER A 367 -48.80 -20.74 -14.42
N SER A 368 -48.38 -21.89 -14.92
CA SER A 368 -47.80 -23.12 -14.39
C SER A 368 -47.58 -24.06 -15.60
N ILE A 369 -46.45 -24.78 -15.64
CA ILE A 369 -46.28 -26.10 -16.28
C ILE A 369 -46.00 -26.22 -17.80
N SER A 370 -44.96 -27.04 -18.08
CA SER A 370 -44.68 -27.84 -19.31
C SER A 370 -44.17 -27.15 -20.59
N ARG A 371 -43.37 -27.79 -21.44
CA ARG A 371 -42.24 -28.76 -21.30
C ARG A 371 -41.72 -29.01 -22.73
N SER A 372 -40.42 -29.27 -22.92
CA SER A 372 -39.81 -29.87 -24.14
C SER A 372 -39.94 -29.04 -25.46
N ASN A 373 -39.05 -29.10 -26.46
CA ASN A 373 -37.86 -29.91 -26.71
C ASN A 373 -36.81 -29.07 -27.47
N THR A 374 -35.52 -29.39 -27.31
CA THR A 374 -34.45 -29.06 -28.29
C THR A 374 -34.49 -30.08 -29.46
N PRO A 375 -33.81 -29.81 -30.59
CA PRO A 375 -32.41 -30.26 -30.69
C PRO A 375 -31.44 -29.34 -31.48
N ASP A 376 -30.20 -29.36 -31.02
CA ASP A 376 -28.92 -29.43 -31.75
C ASP A 376 -28.69 -28.70 -33.09
N LEU A 377 -27.63 -27.89 -33.10
CA LEU A 377 -26.78 -27.66 -34.28
C LEU A 377 -25.30 -27.88 -33.91
N VAL A 378 -24.67 -28.85 -34.57
CA VAL A 378 -23.24 -29.17 -34.49
C VAL A 378 -22.56 -28.60 -35.75
N PRO A 379 -21.32 -28.05 -35.68
CA PRO A 379 -20.78 -27.21 -36.74
C PRO A 379 -20.18 -27.98 -37.91
N ASP A 380 -20.26 -27.38 -39.11
CA ASP A 380 -19.79 -28.00 -40.35
C ASP A 380 -18.30 -27.72 -40.66
N ARG A 381 -17.69 -28.61 -41.43
CA ARG A 381 -16.27 -28.61 -41.79
C ARG A 381 -16.03 -27.93 -43.14
N MET A 382 -15.00 -27.10 -43.23
CA MET A 382 -14.25 -26.91 -44.49
C MET A 382 -12.76 -26.87 -44.23
N ALA A 383 -12.05 -27.87 -44.74
CA ALA A 383 -10.61 -27.85 -44.90
C ALA A 383 -10.28 -27.65 -46.40
N SER A 384 -9.25 -26.89 -46.74
CA SER A 384 -8.17 -27.33 -47.64
C SER A 384 -7.20 -26.20 -48.06
N ARG A 385 -6.00 -26.63 -48.48
CA ARG A 385 -5.00 -25.95 -49.33
C ARG A 385 -3.93 -25.07 -48.66
N ILE A 386 -2.93 -25.76 -48.11
CA ILE A 386 -1.51 -25.36 -48.21
C ILE A 386 -0.98 -25.84 -49.58
N PRO A 387 -0.11 -25.06 -50.24
CA PRO A 387 1.22 -25.61 -50.60
C PRO A 387 2.38 -24.62 -50.37
N GLU A 388 3.40 -25.08 -49.64
CA GLU A 388 4.77 -24.56 -49.62
C GLU A 388 5.65 -25.24 -50.70
N PRO A 389 6.94 -24.92 -50.88
CA PRO A 389 7.62 -23.61 -50.86
C PRO A 389 8.51 -23.41 -52.12
N ALA A 390 9.12 -22.23 -52.31
CA ALA A 390 10.04 -21.97 -53.43
C ALA A 390 11.41 -21.41 -52.98
N LEU A 391 12.49 -21.95 -53.57
CA LEU A 391 13.89 -21.67 -53.21
C LEU A 391 14.47 -20.40 -53.85
N ALA A 392 15.23 -19.64 -53.05
CA ALA A 392 16.49 -18.99 -53.44
C ALA A 392 17.27 -18.75 -52.12
N ARG A 393 18.34 -19.46 -51.73
CA ARG A 393 19.55 -19.98 -52.41
C ARG A 393 20.46 -18.89 -52.95
N ARG A 394 21.71 -18.90 -52.45
CA ARG A 394 22.90 -18.05 -52.71
C ARG A 394 23.05 -16.84 -51.77
N LEU A 395 24.24 -16.52 -51.24
CA LEU A 395 25.54 -17.21 -51.23
C LEU A 395 26.37 -16.66 -50.04
N THR A 396 27.02 -17.52 -49.26
CA THR A 396 28.24 -17.14 -48.52
C THR A 396 29.44 -17.27 -49.45
N PRO A 397 30.50 -16.47 -49.22
CA PRO A 397 31.82 -17.09 -49.17
C PRO A 397 32.70 -16.56 -48.03
N ASN A 398 33.24 -17.50 -47.25
CA ASN A 398 34.60 -17.47 -46.70
C ASN A 398 35.42 -18.48 -47.56
N PRO A 399 36.77 -18.58 -47.48
CA PRO A 399 37.69 -17.94 -46.53
C PRO A 399 39.00 -17.38 -47.19
N GLU A 400 39.93 -16.89 -46.34
CA GLU A 400 41.38 -17.23 -46.32
C GLU A 400 42.38 -16.06 -46.12
N GLN A 401 43.33 -16.28 -45.19
CA GLN A 401 44.70 -15.70 -45.05
C GLN A 401 44.81 -14.17 -44.85
N GLN A 402 45.44 -13.62 -43.81
CA GLN A 402 46.84 -13.80 -43.37
C GLN A 402 47.00 -13.32 -41.89
N LEU A 403 47.52 -14.15 -40.97
CA LEU A 403 48.91 -14.21 -40.47
C LEU A 403 49.33 -13.24 -39.33
N ARG A 404 49.55 -13.86 -38.15
CA ARG A 404 50.63 -13.61 -37.16
C ARG A 404 50.56 -12.37 -36.23
N VAL A 405 51.32 -12.52 -35.12
CA VAL A 405 51.79 -11.50 -34.16
C VAL A 405 50.67 -11.02 -33.19
N ASN A 406 50.76 -11.17 -31.85
CA ASN A 406 51.84 -11.64 -30.98
C ASN A 406 51.32 -12.32 -29.71
N ALA A 407 52.17 -13.14 -29.09
CA ALA A 407 52.08 -13.47 -27.66
C ALA A 407 52.91 -12.48 -26.82
N VAL A 408 53.03 -12.72 -25.50
CA VAL A 408 53.63 -11.88 -24.45
C VAL A 408 52.68 -10.77 -23.95
N GLY A 409 52.38 -10.64 -22.65
CA GLY A 409 52.72 -11.47 -21.49
C GLY A 409 52.96 -10.65 -20.22
N ALA A 410 52.20 -10.92 -19.16
CA ALA A 410 52.44 -10.61 -17.75
C ALA A 410 51.29 -11.21 -16.92
#